data_AF-A0A970G671-F1
#
_entry.id   AF-A0A970G671-F1
#
_cell.length_a   1.000
_cell.length_b   1.000
_cell.length_c   1.000
_cell.angle_alpha   90.00
_cell.angle_beta   90.00
_cell.angle_gamma   90.00
#
_symmetry.space_group_name_H-M   'P 1'
#
loop_
_entity.id
_entity.type
_entity.pdbx_description
1 polymer ?
#
loop_
_entity_poly.entity_id
_entity_poly.type
_entity_poly.pdbx_seq_one_letter_code
_entity_poly.pdbx_strand_id
1 'polypeptide(L)'
;GQPRGLQWGIRRTDAKMFRDRLARLGLGLEDRMKQKVGLLSGGQRQALTLLMATIVEPKLLLLDEHTAALDPSAAQQVLRLTREFVEQYSLCTLMVTHNMKNALEYGTRTIMMHDGSIILDISGQERREMTVEKLIDLFGRRSGQELDNDRLLLG
;
A
#
# COMPACT_ATOMS: atom_id res chain seq x y z
N GLY A 1 -2.91 -18.45 19.32
CA GLY A 1 -1.84 -18.77 18.37
C GLY A 1 -1.80 -20.26 18.13
N GLN A 2 -1.42 -20.71 16.94
CA GLN A 2 -1.28 -22.15 16.66
C GLN A 2 -0.07 -22.74 17.42
N PRO A 3 -0.20 -23.93 18.03
CA PRO A 3 0.92 -24.58 18.72
C PRO A 3 2.03 -24.93 17.72
N ARG A 4 3.28 -24.54 18.03
CA ARG A 4 4.45 -24.85 17.18
C ARG A 4 5.34 -25.89 17.88
N GLY A 5 5.67 -26.96 17.17
CA GLY A 5 6.61 -28.01 17.61
C GLY A 5 7.97 -27.90 16.92
N LEU A 6 8.89 -28.81 17.23
CA LEU A 6 10.21 -28.93 16.60
C LEU A 6 10.07 -29.55 15.21
N GLN A 7 9.85 -28.71 14.19
CA GLN A 7 9.82 -29.11 12.78
C GLN A 7 10.69 -28.17 11.95
N TRP A 8 11.19 -28.66 10.82
CA TRP A 8 11.90 -27.83 9.85
C TRP A 8 11.02 -26.67 9.40
N GLY A 9 11.55 -25.45 9.47
CA GLY A 9 10.79 -24.22 9.23
C GLY A 9 10.31 -24.01 7.79
N ILE A 10 10.84 -24.76 6.82
CA ILE A 10 10.43 -24.71 5.41
C ILE A 10 10.39 -26.13 4.86
N ARG A 11 9.22 -26.58 4.40
CA ARG A 11 9.01 -27.84 3.67
C ARG A 11 9.17 -27.60 2.16
N ARG A 12 9.43 -28.67 1.39
CA ARG A 12 9.52 -28.58 -0.09
C ARG A 12 8.22 -28.07 -0.73
N THR A 13 7.07 -28.37 -0.13
CA THR A 13 5.75 -27.84 -0.52
C THR A 13 5.68 -26.32 -0.40
N ASP A 14 6.32 -25.77 0.62
CA ASP A 14 6.30 -24.33 0.91
C ASP A 14 7.13 -23.57 -0.12
N ALA A 15 8.25 -24.14 -0.57
CA ALA A 15 9.09 -23.55 -1.61
C ALA A 15 8.35 -23.37 -2.94
N LYS A 16 7.52 -24.34 -3.36
CA LYS A 16 6.70 -24.21 -4.57
C LYS A 16 5.65 -23.12 -4.39
N MET A 17 4.92 -23.13 -3.26
CA MET A 17 3.93 -22.11 -2.94
C MET A 17 4.54 -20.70 -2.96
N PHE A 18 5.70 -20.50 -2.32
CA PHE A 18 6.36 -19.19 -2.31
C PHE A 18 6.79 -18.75 -3.71
N ARG A 19 7.31 -19.68 -4.52
CA ARG A 19 7.70 -19.38 -5.90
C ARG A 19 6.50 -18.93 -6.73
N ASP A 20 5.39 -19.66 -6.66
CA ASP A 20 4.16 -19.34 -7.39
C ASP A 20 3.62 -17.97 -6.96
N ARG A 21 3.65 -17.67 -5.66
CA ARG A 21 3.22 -16.36 -5.13
C ARG A 21 4.15 -15.22 -5.54
N LEU A 22 5.46 -15.45 -5.61
CA LEU A 22 6.44 -14.43 -6.03
C LEU A 22 6.37 -14.14 -7.53
N ALA A 23 6.09 -15.15 -8.36
CA ALA A 23 5.89 -14.96 -9.80
C ALA A 23 4.75 -13.99 -10.10
N ARG A 24 3.71 -13.97 -9.24
CA ARG A 24 2.57 -13.03 -9.36
C ARG A 24 2.97 -11.57 -9.18
N LEU A 25 4.11 -11.29 -8.54
CA LEU A 25 4.59 -9.91 -8.39
C LEU A 25 5.14 -9.35 -9.73
N GLY A 26 5.48 -10.20 -10.70
CA GLY A 26 6.06 -9.80 -11.98
C GLY A 26 7.42 -9.11 -11.84
N LEU A 27 8.19 -9.47 -10.81
CA LEU A 27 9.46 -8.81 -10.42
C LEU A 27 10.69 -9.70 -10.59
N GLY A 28 10.53 -10.91 -11.13
CA GLY A 28 11.60 -11.90 -11.27
C GLY A 28 12.15 -12.40 -9.91
N LEU A 29 11.33 -12.34 -8.86
CA LEU A 29 11.70 -12.78 -7.51
C LEU A 29 11.60 -14.30 -7.34
N GLU A 30 10.77 -14.95 -8.15
CA GLU A 30 10.59 -16.39 -8.23
C GLU A 30 11.88 -17.15 -8.61
N ASP A 31 12.79 -16.51 -9.33
CA ASP A 31 14.10 -17.07 -9.70
C ASP A 31 15.22 -16.65 -8.73
N ARG A 32 14.92 -15.70 -7.83
CA ARG A 32 15.84 -15.12 -6.85
C ARG A 32 15.53 -15.56 -5.42
N MET A 33 14.87 -16.70 -5.24
CA MET A 33 14.46 -17.27 -3.95
C MET A 33 15.58 -17.43 -2.91
N LYS A 34 16.83 -17.59 -3.35
CA LYS A 34 18.00 -17.75 -2.47
C LYS A 34 18.80 -16.45 -2.27
N GLN A 35 18.42 -15.38 -2.96
CA GLN A 35 19.12 -14.11 -2.90
C GLN A 35 18.81 -13.42 -1.56
N LYS A 36 19.84 -12.81 -0.95
CA LYS A 36 19.66 -12.03 0.26
C LYS A 36 18.80 -10.79 -0.03
N VAL A 37 17.82 -10.51 0.83
CA VAL A 37 16.89 -9.38 0.70
C VAL A 37 17.61 -8.03 0.56
N GLY A 38 18.77 -7.86 1.20
CA GLY A 38 19.58 -6.64 1.10
C GLY A 38 20.10 -6.32 -0.31
N LEU A 39 20.08 -7.28 -1.23
CA LEU A 39 20.51 -7.12 -2.63
C LEU A 39 19.35 -6.85 -3.59
N LEU A 40 18.12 -6.78 -3.09
CA LEU A 40 16.93 -6.45 -3.89
C LEU A 40 16.76 -4.93 -3.99
N SER A 41 16.13 -4.46 -5.07
CA SER A 41 15.76 -3.04 -5.19
C SER A 41 14.76 -2.62 -4.10
N GLY A 42 14.62 -1.33 -3.85
CA GLY A 42 13.62 -0.80 -2.91
C GLY A 42 12.22 -1.37 -3.19
N GLY A 43 11.76 -1.27 -4.45
CA GLY A 43 10.44 -1.75 -4.85
C GLY A 43 10.28 -3.27 -4.71
N GLN A 44 11.33 -4.04 -5.01
CA GLN A 44 11.32 -5.49 -4.82
C GLN A 44 11.18 -5.88 -3.35
N ARG A 45 11.91 -5.19 -2.46
CA ARG A 45 11.79 -5.41 -1.00
C ARG A 45 10.40 -5.05 -0.49
N GLN A 46 9.82 -3.97 -1.00
CA GLN A 46 8.47 -3.52 -0.64
C GLN A 46 7.42 -4.56 -1.08
N ALA A 47 7.47 -4.99 -2.34
CA ALA A 47 6.54 -5.98 -2.89
C ALA A 47 6.65 -7.34 -2.19
N LEU A 48 7.88 -7.78 -1.86
CA LEU A 48 8.11 -8.97 -1.06
C LEU A 48 7.50 -8.83 0.34
N THR A 49 7.70 -7.69 1.00
CA THR A 49 7.12 -7.41 2.33
C THR A 49 5.61 -7.41 2.31
N LEU A 50 5.01 -6.77 1.30
CA LEU A 50 3.57 -6.78 1.08
C LEU A 50 3.05 -8.21 0.89
N LEU A 51 3.72 -9.02 0.07
CA LEU A 51 3.36 -10.42 -0.12
C LEU A 51 3.44 -11.20 1.20
N MET A 52 4.50 -11.01 1.99
CA MET A 52 4.64 -11.68 3.29
C MET A 52 3.52 -11.28 4.26
N ALA A 53 3.08 -10.02 4.24
CA ALA A 53 1.98 -9.52 5.06
C ALA A 53 0.61 -10.07 4.61
N THR A 54 0.42 -10.33 3.32
CA THR A 54 -0.86 -10.81 2.78
C THR A 54 -0.98 -12.33 2.70
N ILE A 55 0.13 -13.08 2.70
CA ILE A 55 0.13 -14.56 2.69
C ILE A 55 -0.68 -15.16 3.85
N VAL A 56 -0.70 -14.49 4.99
CA VAL A 56 -1.42 -14.94 6.19
C VAL A 56 -2.90 -14.51 6.22
N GLU A 57 -3.38 -13.86 5.16
CA GLU A 57 -4.76 -13.38 5.00
C GLU A 57 -5.25 -12.63 6.25
N PRO A 58 -4.60 -11.49 6.61
CA PRO A 58 -4.93 -10.79 7.84
C PRO A 58 -6.32 -10.15 7.77
N LYS A 59 -6.99 -10.02 8.92
CA LYS A 59 -8.27 -9.30 8.99
C LYS A 59 -8.13 -7.80 8.69
N LEU A 60 -6.96 -7.22 8.97
CA LEU A 60 -6.63 -5.81 8.76
C LEU A 60 -5.18 -5.69 8.30
N LEU A 61 -4.98 -5.04 7.16
CA LEU A 61 -3.68 -4.67 6.62
C LEU A 61 -3.44 -3.17 6.85
N LEU A 62 -2.36 -2.83 7.54
CA LEU A 62 -1.96 -1.43 7.79
C LEU A 62 -0.78 -1.08 6.90
N LEU A 63 -0.91 0.01 6.13
CA LEU A 63 0.09 0.48 5.19
C LEU A 63 0.45 1.93 5.52
N ASP A 64 1.57 2.13 6.21
CA ASP A 64 2.05 3.44 6.63
C ASP A 64 3.14 3.95 5.68
N GLU A 65 2.84 4.99 4.90
CA GLU A 65 3.72 5.65 3.93
C GLU A 65 4.65 4.71 3.14
N HIS A 66 4.13 3.53 2.79
CA HIS A 66 4.89 2.40 2.30
C HIS A 66 5.47 2.57 0.88
N THR A 67 5.43 3.76 0.30
CA THR A 67 6.02 4.06 -1.01
C THR A 67 6.93 5.28 -1.01
N ALA A 68 7.07 6.00 0.10
CA ALA A 68 7.79 7.29 0.14
C ALA A 68 9.28 7.18 -0.24
N ALA A 69 9.92 6.05 0.06
CA ALA A 69 11.34 5.83 -0.23
C ALA A 69 11.62 5.16 -1.59
N LEU A 70 10.60 5.08 -2.47
CA LEU A 70 10.69 4.39 -3.75
C LEU A 70 10.65 5.38 -4.91
N ASP A 71 11.38 5.05 -5.98
CA ASP A 71 11.24 5.77 -7.26
C ASP A 71 9.79 5.71 -7.76
N PRO A 72 9.28 6.74 -8.48
CA PRO A 72 7.87 6.83 -8.85
C PRO A 72 7.31 5.58 -9.56
N SER A 73 8.10 4.98 -10.46
CA SER A 73 7.71 3.74 -11.16
C SER A 73 7.57 2.55 -10.21
N ALA A 74 8.48 2.41 -9.25
CA ALA A 74 8.43 1.35 -8.25
C ALA A 74 7.29 1.55 -7.26
N ALA A 75 7.03 2.79 -6.84
CA ALA A 75 5.89 3.15 -5.99
C ALA A 75 4.55 2.76 -6.66
N GLN A 76 4.36 3.13 -7.92
CA GLN A 76 3.15 2.75 -8.69
C GLN A 76 2.99 1.24 -8.80
N GLN A 77 4.07 0.50 -9.05
CA GLN A 77 4.02 -0.95 -9.10
C GLN A 77 3.58 -1.55 -7.76
N VAL A 78 4.10 -1.05 -6.64
CA VAL A 78 3.73 -1.51 -5.31
C VAL A 78 2.25 -1.20 -5.02
N LEU A 79 1.77 0.02 -5.31
CA LEU A 79 0.37 0.40 -5.10
C LEU A 79 -0.60 -0.46 -5.93
N ARG A 80 -0.24 -0.76 -7.18
CA ARG A 80 -0.99 -1.68 -8.03
C ARG A 80 -1.09 -3.07 -7.40
N LEU A 81 0.04 -3.63 -6.96
CA LEU A 81 0.07 -4.94 -6.28
C LEU A 81 -0.73 -4.93 -4.97
N THR A 82 -0.67 -3.83 -4.22
CA THR A 82 -1.49 -3.62 -3.02
C THR A 82 -2.97 -3.74 -3.36
N ARG A 83 -3.47 -3.00 -4.35
CA ARG A 83 -4.87 -3.08 -4.80
C ARG A 83 -5.24 -4.51 -5.20
N GLU A 84 -4.42 -5.16 -6.03
CA GLU A 84 -4.68 -6.53 -6.49
C GLU A 84 -4.82 -7.51 -5.32
N PHE A 85 -3.94 -7.45 -4.32
CA PHE A 85 -4.04 -8.33 -3.15
C PHE A 85 -5.24 -7.99 -2.26
N VAL A 86 -5.51 -6.71 -2.04
CA VAL A 86 -6.65 -6.27 -1.23
C VAL A 86 -7.97 -6.73 -1.83
N GLU A 87 -8.13 -6.60 -3.16
CA GLU A 87 -9.33 -7.04 -3.87
C GLU A 87 -9.43 -8.57 -3.89
N GLN A 88 -8.33 -9.27 -4.23
CA GLN A 88 -8.34 -10.73 -4.37
C GLN A 88 -8.63 -11.45 -3.03
N TYR A 89 -8.03 -10.97 -1.93
CA TYR A 89 -8.21 -11.58 -0.61
C TYR A 89 -9.30 -10.88 0.23
N SER A 90 -10.00 -9.89 -0.34
CA SER A 90 -11.03 -9.10 0.36
C SER A 90 -10.56 -8.55 1.72
N LEU A 91 -9.34 -8.00 1.74
CA LEU A 91 -8.71 -7.52 2.97
C LEU A 91 -9.27 -6.15 3.37
N CYS A 92 -9.54 -5.94 4.66
CA CYS A 92 -9.71 -4.59 5.17
C CYS A 92 -8.32 -3.93 5.22
N THR A 93 -8.16 -2.78 4.57
CA THR A 93 -6.86 -2.11 4.46
C THR A 93 -6.97 -0.65 4.87
N LEU A 94 -6.10 -0.21 5.77
CA LEU A 94 -5.92 1.19 6.13
C LEU A 94 -4.58 1.67 5.57
N MET A 95 -4.63 2.65 4.68
CA MET A 95 -3.44 3.26 4.08
C MET A 95 -3.29 4.69 4.59
N VAL A 96 -2.12 5.01 5.12
CA VAL A 96 -1.71 6.36 5.53
C VAL A 96 -0.70 6.88 4.50
N THR A 97 -0.99 8.04 3.92
CA THR A 97 -0.14 8.66 2.89
C THR A 97 -0.38 10.16 2.82
N HIS A 98 0.69 10.93 2.56
CA HIS A 98 0.59 12.34 2.18
C HIS A 98 0.24 12.55 0.69
N ASN A 99 0.30 11.51 -0.16
CA ASN A 99 0.01 11.64 -1.58
C ASN A 99 -1.51 11.54 -1.84
N MET A 100 -2.16 12.68 -2.06
CA MET A 100 -3.61 12.77 -2.27
C MET A 100 -4.08 12.02 -3.52
N LYS A 101 -3.27 12.01 -4.59
CA LYS A 101 -3.59 11.29 -5.81
C LYS A 101 -3.69 9.79 -5.54
N ASN A 102 -2.71 9.22 -4.83
CA ASN A 102 -2.74 7.81 -4.45
C ASN A 102 -3.92 7.49 -3.52
N ALA A 103 -4.25 8.37 -2.57
CA ALA A 103 -5.41 8.19 -1.69
C ALA A 103 -6.74 8.14 -2.46
N LEU A 104 -6.92 9.01 -3.46
CA LEU A 104 -8.09 9.01 -4.34
C LEU A 104 -8.09 7.85 -5.35
N GLU A 105 -6.92 7.43 -5.82
CA GLU A 105 -6.83 6.39 -6.85
C GLU A 105 -7.04 5.00 -6.26
N TYR A 106 -6.46 4.69 -5.09
CA TYR A 106 -6.40 3.31 -4.56
C TYR A 106 -7.37 3.00 -3.41
N GLY A 107 -7.87 4.02 -2.70
CA GLY A 107 -8.82 3.82 -1.59
C GLY A 107 -10.25 3.48 -2.03
N THR A 108 -11.15 3.34 -1.05
CA THR A 108 -12.61 3.30 -1.23
C THR A 108 -13.33 4.38 -0.42
N ARG A 109 -12.73 4.78 0.71
CA ARG A 109 -13.06 5.93 1.56
C ARG A 109 -11.78 6.72 1.80
N THR A 110 -11.88 8.04 1.85
CA THR A 110 -10.74 8.93 2.09
C THR A 110 -11.06 9.81 3.29
N ILE A 111 -10.21 9.72 4.31
CA ILE A 111 -10.28 10.53 5.52
C ILE A 111 -9.07 11.45 5.51
N MET A 112 -9.31 12.75 5.67
CA MET A 112 -8.27 13.76 5.76
C MET A 112 -8.26 14.33 7.18
N MET A 113 -7.07 14.40 7.76
CA MET A 113 -6.86 14.86 9.12
C MET A 113 -5.96 16.10 9.13
N HIS A 114 -6.25 17.02 10.04
CA HIS A 114 -5.44 18.20 10.32
C HIS A 114 -5.55 18.54 11.81
N ASP A 115 -4.41 18.83 12.46
CA ASP A 115 -4.33 19.16 13.90
C ASP A 115 -5.13 18.20 14.79
N GLY A 116 -4.97 16.89 14.56
CA GLY A 116 -5.62 15.84 15.33
C GLY A 116 -7.13 15.69 15.07
N SER A 117 -7.70 16.48 14.17
CA SER A 117 -9.13 16.47 13.84
C SER A 117 -9.38 15.95 12.43
N ILE A 118 -10.50 15.25 12.22
CA ILE A 118 -10.95 14.87 10.89
C ILE A 118 -11.60 16.08 10.25
N ILE A 119 -10.98 16.61 9.19
CA ILE A 119 -11.49 17.76 8.45
C ILE A 119 -12.29 17.32 7.21
N LEU A 120 -12.06 16.11 6.71
CA LEU A 120 -12.80 15.55 5.58
C LEU A 120 -12.95 14.04 5.74
N ASP A 121 -14.13 13.55 5.38
CA ASP A 121 -14.44 12.14 5.34
C ASP A 121 -15.39 11.90 4.16
N ILE A 122 -14.87 11.32 3.09
CA ILE A 122 -15.61 11.12 1.83
C ILE A 122 -15.60 9.65 1.42
N SER A 123 -16.72 9.18 0.90
CA SER A 123 -16.89 7.81 0.42
C SER A 123 -17.91 7.72 -0.71
N GLY A 124 -18.03 6.54 -1.33
CA GLY A 124 -19.06 6.29 -2.33
C GLY A 124 -18.96 7.21 -3.56
N GLN A 125 -20.09 7.75 -3.99
CA GLN A 125 -20.18 8.58 -5.19
C GLN A 125 -19.47 9.93 -5.04
N GLU A 126 -19.59 10.57 -3.86
CA GLU A 126 -18.94 11.84 -3.56
C GLU A 126 -17.42 11.76 -3.79
N ARG A 127 -16.80 10.64 -3.38
CA ARG A 127 -15.37 10.40 -3.61
C ARG A 127 -15.03 10.19 -5.09
N ARG A 128 -15.88 9.48 -5.85
CA ARG A 128 -15.63 9.19 -7.27
C ARG A 128 -15.60 10.45 -8.12
N GLU A 129 -16.33 11.48 -7.72
CA GLU A 129 -16.40 12.79 -8.40
C GLU A 129 -15.36 13.79 -7.86
N MET A 130 -14.59 13.37 -6.85
CA MET A 130 -13.56 14.18 -6.22
C MET A 130 -12.29 14.21 -7.07
N THR A 131 -11.68 15.38 -7.17
CA THR A 131 -10.36 15.56 -7.78
C THR A 131 -9.36 16.04 -6.74
N VAL A 132 -8.08 15.99 -7.07
CA VAL A 132 -7.02 16.46 -6.16
C VAL A 132 -7.19 17.96 -5.88
N GLU A 133 -7.54 18.74 -6.91
CA GLU A 133 -7.76 20.18 -6.79
C GLU A 133 -8.94 20.48 -5.84
N LYS A 134 -10.07 19.76 -6.00
CA LYS A 134 -11.22 19.90 -5.09
C LYS A 134 -10.89 19.52 -3.65
N LEU A 135 -10.06 18.49 -3.45
CA LEU A 135 -9.61 18.09 -2.12
C LEU A 135 -8.80 19.20 -1.45
N ILE A 136 -7.89 19.84 -2.18
CA ILE A 136 -7.06 20.93 -1.66
C ILE A 136 -7.93 22.15 -1.34
N ASP A 137 -8.86 22.51 -2.22
CA ASP A 137 -9.82 23.58 -1.98
C ASP A 137 -10.67 23.34 -0.72
N LEU A 138 -11.17 22.11 -0.56
CA LEU A 138 -11.94 21.71 0.63
C LEU A 138 -11.10 21.73 1.90
N PHE A 139 -9.83 21.33 1.80
CA PHE A 139 -8.88 21.44 2.90
C PHE A 139 -8.72 22.90 3.31
N GLY A 140 -8.35 23.80 2.39
CA GLY A 140 -8.05 25.20 2.74
C GLY A 140 -9.24 25.92 3.39
N ARG A 141 -10.45 25.64 2.90
CA ARG A 141 -11.69 26.18 3.49
C ARG A 141 -11.98 25.67 4.91
N ARG A 142 -11.58 24.44 5.24
CA ARG A 142 -11.88 23.79 6.52
C ARG A 142 -10.75 23.88 7.54
N SER A 143 -9.49 23.99 7.09
CA SER A 143 -8.31 24.16 7.95
C SER A 143 -8.02 25.63 8.26
N GLY A 144 -8.56 26.57 7.46
CA GLY A 144 -8.29 28.00 7.63
C GLY A 144 -6.89 28.43 7.15
N GLN A 145 -6.18 27.58 6.40
CA GLN A 145 -4.89 27.89 5.79
C GLN A 145 -5.00 27.91 4.25
N GLU A 146 -4.49 28.97 3.61
CA GLU A 146 -4.19 28.94 2.18
C GLU A 146 -2.97 28.04 1.97
N LEU A 147 -3.17 26.90 1.30
CA LEU A 147 -2.08 26.01 0.94
C LEU A 147 -1.46 26.44 -0.39
N ASP A 148 -0.14 26.45 -0.43
CA ASP A 148 0.62 26.65 -1.68
C ASP A 148 0.59 25.36 -2.51
N ASN A 149 -0.23 25.36 -3.58
CA ASN A 149 -0.58 24.20 -4.40
C ASN A 149 0.64 23.39 -4.88
N ASP A 150 1.76 24.04 -5.17
CA ASP A 150 2.92 23.40 -5.78
C ASP A 150 3.65 22.43 -4.86
N ARG A 151 3.66 22.67 -3.53
CA ARG A 151 4.35 21.77 -2.57
C ARG A 151 3.60 20.48 -2.28
N LEU A 152 2.28 20.47 -2.44
CA LEU A 152 1.43 19.29 -2.16
C LEU A 152 1.30 18.38 -3.38
N LEU A 153 1.42 18.94 -4.58
CA LEU A 153 1.36 18.19 -5.83
C LEU A 153 2.69 17.49 -6.17
N LEU A 154 3.81 17.99 -5.66
CA LEU A 154 5.17 17.52 -5.97
C LEU A 154 5.76 16.51 -4.96
N GLY A 155 4.90 15.83 -4.18
CA GLY A 155 5.33 14.73 -3.32
C GLY A 155 6.12 13.65 -4.07
#